data_AF-A0A087QN50-F1
#
_entry.id   AF-A0A087QN50-F1
#
_cell.length_a   1.000
_cell.length_b   1.000
_cell.length_c   1.000
_cell.angle_alpha   90.00
_cell.angle_beta   90.00
_cell.angle_gamma   90.00
#
_symmetry.space_group_name_H-M   'P 1'
#
loop_
_entity.id
_entity.type
_entity.pdbx_description
1 polymer ?
#
loop_
_entity_poly.entity_id
_entity_poly.type
_entity_poly.pdbx_seq_one_letter_code
_entity_poly.pdbx_strand_id
1 'polypeptide(L)'
;KVTTLVNTSNKGPSGKKKGRSKKAHVLAASVEQATQNFLEKGDQIAKESQDLKEELVAAVEDVRKQGETMRIASSEFADDPCSSVKRGTMVRAARALLSAVTRLLILADMADVMRLLSHLKIVEEALEAVKNATNEQDLANRFKEFGKEMVKLNYVAARRQQ
;
A
#
# COMPACT_ATOMS: atom_id res chain seq x y z
N LYS A 1 5.51 5.12 13.35
CA LYS A 1 5.62 4.09 14.42
C LYS A 1 6.93 3.31 14.34
N VAL A 2 7.31 2.75 13.18
CA VAL A 2 8.59 2.04 12.98
C VAL A 2 9.81 2.91 13.35
N THR A 3 9.83 4.17 12.93
CA THR A 3 10.90 5.14 13.23
C THR A 3 11.09 5.41 14.73
N THR A 4 10.01 5.34 15.52
CA THR A 4 10.07 5.58 16.97
C THR A 4 10.74 4.44 17.72
N LEU A 5 10.48 3.18 17.32
CA LEU A 5 11.16 2.00 17.87
C LEU A 5 12.67 2.02 17.58
N VAL A 6 13.05 2.48 16.38
CA VAL A 6 14.45 2.66 15.99
C VAL A 6 15.14 3.74 16.86
N ASN A 7 14.41 4.77 17.29
CA ASN A 7 14.97 5.96 17.95
C ASN A 7 15.00 5.94 19.49
N THR A 8 14.45 4.94 20.20
CA THR A 8 14.40 4.90 21.68
C THR A 8 15.75 4.75 22.41
N SER A 9 16.88 5.04 21.76
CA SER A 9 18.23 4.61 22.18
C SER A 9 19.30 5.69 22.22
N ASN A 10 18.93 6.97 22.15
CA ASN A 10 19.87 8.08 22.34
C ASN A 10 20.49 8.17 23.75
N LYS A 11 20.25 7.17 24.62
CA LYS A 11 20.91 7.03 25.92
C LYS A 11 21.80 5.79 25.83
N GLY A 12 23.11 6.00 25.96
CA GLY A 12 24.13 4.96 25.91
C GLY A 12 23.89 3.81 26.90
N PRO A 13 24.70 2.73 26.81
CA PRO A 13 24.46 1.50 27.56
C PRO A 13 24.46 1.76 29.07
N SER A 14 23.31 1.53 29.71
CA SER A 14 23.12 1.67 31.16
C SER A 14 23.62 0.41 31.86
N GLY A 15 24.52 0.55 32.85
CA GLY A 15 25.09 -0.55 33.65
C GLY A 15 24.12 -1.24 34.62
N LYS A 16 22.80 -1.20 34.38
CA LYS A 16 21.78 -1.89 35.18
C LYS A 16 21.55 -3.30 34.65
N LYS A 17 21.20 -4.25 35.54
CA LYS A 17 20.92 -5.66 35.21
C LYS A 17 20.04 -5.78 33.96
N LYS A 18 20.46 -6.63 33.01
CA LYS A 18 19.73 -6.98 31.79
C LYS A 18 18.30 -7.41 32.16
N GLY A 19 17.32 -6.56 31.87
CA GLY A 19 15.93 -6.78 32.21
C GLY A 19 15.05 -6.46 31.01
N ARG A 20 14.06 -7.33 30.80
CA ARG A 20 13.01 -7.23 29.77
C ARG A 20 12.38 -5.83 29.79
N SER A 21 12.45 -5.10 28.68
CA SER A 21 11.89 -3.74 28.62
C SER A 21 10.41 -3.77 28.27
N LYS A 22 9.54 -3.48 29.25
CA LYS A 22 8.09 -3.34 29.01
C LYS A 22 7.77 -2.35 27.90
N LYS A 23 8.54 -1.26 27.77
CA LYS A 23 8.36 -0.23 26.73
C LYS A 23 8.72 -0.74 25.33
N ALA A 24 9.75 -1.58 25.19
CA ALA A 24 10.14 -2.13 23.90
C ALA A 24 9.09 -3.11 23.36
N HIS A 25 8.50 -3.93 24.24
CA HIS A 25 7.41 -4.83 23.85
C HIS A 25 6.14 -4.08 23.40
N VAL A 26 5.78 -2.99 24.07
CA VAL A 26 4.62 -2.16 23.65
C VAL A 26 4.85 -1.57 22.25
N LEU A 27 6.08 -1.14 21.96
CA LEU A 27 6.42 -0.63 20.63
C LEU A 27 6.43 -1.72 19.57
N ALA A 28 6.94 -2.92 19.87
CA ALA A 28 6.89 -4.06 18.96
C ALA A 28 5.44 -4.45 18.62
N ALA A 29 4.57 -4.57 19.63
CA ALA A 29 3.14 -4.82 19.43
C ALA A 29 2.45 -3.72 18.61
N SER A 30 2.83 -2.46 18.82
CA SER A 30 2.31 -1.33 18.03
C SER A 30 2.73 -1.36 16.56
N VAL A 31 3.92 -1.91 16.26
CA VAL A 31 4.39 -2.12 14.89
C VAL A 31 3.64 -3.29 14.26
N GLU A 32 3.50 -4.40 14.98
CA GLU A 32 2.73 -5.57 14.53
C GLU A 32 1.28 -5.21 14.17
N GLN A 33 0.57 -4.51 15.06
CA GLN A 33 -0.79 -4.05 14.79
C GLN A 33 -0.85 -3.13 13.55
N ALA A 34 0.13 -2.24 13.39
CA ALA A 34 0.16 -1.35 12.24
C ALA A 34 0.40 -2.11 10.93
N THR A 35 1.27 -3.13 10.94
CA THR A 35 1.50 -4.02 9.81
C THR A 35 0.24 -4.81 9.46
N GLN A 36 -0.46 -5.34 10.47
CA GLN A 36 -1.68 -6.11 10.24
C GLN A 36 -2.80 -5.25 9.63
N ASN A 37 -3.06 -4.07 10.19
CA ASN A 37 -4.04 -3.14 9.64
C ASN A 37 -3.69 -2.72 8.19
N PHE A 38 -2.40 -2.60 7.89
CA PHE A 38 -1.93 -2.28 6.54
C PHE A 38 -2.18 -3.44 5.58
N LEU A 39 -1.91 -4.68 6.00
CA LEU A 39 -2.16 -5.88 5.21
C LEU A 39 -3.64 -6.05 4.89
N GLU A 40 -4.54 -5.84 5.85
CA GLU A 40 -5.98 -5.91 5.61
C GLU A 40 -6.43 -4.95 4.50
N LYS A 41 -5.93 -3.72 4.52
CA LYS A 41 -6.19 -2.76 3.43
C LYS A 41 -5.52 -3.16 2.12
N GLY A 42 -4.30 -3.68 2.18
CA GLY A 42 -3.58 -4.19 1.01
C GLY A 42 -4.30 -5.34 0.32
N ASP A 43 -4.80 -6.32 1.09
CA ASP A 43 -5.58 -7.45 0.61
C ASP A 43 -6.89 -6.97 -0.05
N GLN A 44 -7.57 -5.99 0.56
CA GLN A 44 -8.78 -5.40 -0.02
C GLN A 44 -8.48 -4.72 -1.37
N ILE A 45 -7.44 -3.88 -1.43
CA ILE A 45 -7.03 -3.19 -2.66
C ILE A 45 -6.66 -4.19 -3.75
N ALA A 46 -5.85 -5.20 -3.43
CA ALA A 46 -5.44 -6.22 -4.39
C ALA A 46 -6.64 -7.04 -4.91
N LYS A 47 -7.63 -7.32 -4.05
CA LYS A 47 -8.85 -8.05 -4.44
C LYS A 47 -9.75 -7.23 -5.37
N GLU A 48 -9.90 -5.94 -5.10
CA GLU A 48 -10.76 -5.02 -5.85
C GLU A 48 -10.11 -4.50 -7.14
N SER A 49 -8.78 -4.62 -7.28
CA SER A 49 -8.08 -4.14 -8.47
C SER A 49 -8.42 -4.94 -9.72
N GLN A 50 -8.72 -4.22 -10.80
CA GLN A 50 -8.91 -4.77 -12.14
C GLN A 50 -7.60 -4.82 -12.93
N ASP A 51 -6.66 -3.94 -12.57
CA ASP A 51 -5.34 -3.81 -13.17
C ASP A 51 -4.26 -4.31 -12.20
N LEU A 52 -3.19 -4.94 -12.71
CA LEU A 52 -2.03 -5.39 -11.93
C LEU A 52 -2.37 -6.28 -10.72
N LYS A 53 -3.46 -7.07 -10.81
CA LYS A 53 -4.00 -7.85 -9.69
C LYS A 53 -2.99 -8.85 -9.14
N GLU A 54 -2.32 -9.61 -10.01
CA GLU A 54 -1.35 -10.63 -9.60
C GLU A 54 -0.12 -9.98 -8.95
N GLU A 55 0.35 -8.87 -9.49
CA GLU A 55 1.48 -8.11 -8.95
C GLU A 55 1.15 -7.48 -7.59
N LEU A 56 -0.07 -6.97 -7.42
CA LEU A 56 -0.56 -6.43 -6.15
C LEU A 56 -0.67 -7.54 -5.10
N VAL A 57 -1.24 -8.69 -5.44
CA VAL A 57 -1.31 -9.85 -4.53
C VAL A 57 0.10 -10.28 -4.13
N ALA A 58 1.03 -10.44 -5.09
CA ALA A 58 2.41 -10.80 -4.80
C ALA A 58 3.12 -9.75 -3.92
N ALA A 59 2.85 -8.46 -4.12
CA ALA A 59 3.41 -7.39 -3.30
C ALA A 59 2.85 -7.42 -1.87
N VAL A 60 1.56 -7.72 -1.67
CA VAL A 60 0.96 -7.90 -0.34
C VAL A 60 1.56 -9.12 0.38
N GLU A 61 1.78 -10.23 -0.33
CA GLU A 61 2.46 -11.41 0.23
C GLU A 61 3.90 -11.08 0.67
N ASP A 62 4.64 -10.29 -0.11
CA ASP A 62 5.98 -9.86 0.30
C ASP A 62 5.93 -8.97 1.55
N VAL A 63 4.99 -8.03 1.63
CA VAL A 63 4.77 -7.22 2.86
C VAL A 63 4.47 -8.13 4.05
N ARG A 64 3.67 -9.18 3.88
CA ARG A 64 3.34 -10.14 4.94
C ARG A 64 4.59 -10.88 5.43
N LYS A 65 5.43 -11.37 4.50
CA LYS A 65 6.68 -12.03 4.81
C LYS A 65 7.69 -11.11 5.53
N GLN A 66 7.86 -9.88 5.05
CA GLN A 66 8.74 -8.91 5.71
C GLN A 66 8.17 -8.47 7.07
N GLY A 67 6.84 -8.40 7.18
CA GLY A 67 6.12 -8.11 8.41
C GLY A 67 6.40 -9.13 9.51
N GLU A 68 6.35 -10.42 9.16
CA GLU A 68 6.68 -11.50 10.10
C GLU A 68 8.15 -11.47 10.52
N THR A 69 9.05 -11.24 9.57
CA THR A 69 10.48 -11.06 9.86
C THR A 69 10.72 -9.90 10.83
N MET A 70 10.01 -8.78 10.63
CA MET A 70 10.07 -7.62 11.53
C MET A 70 9.48 -7.93 12.91
N ARG A 71 8.39 -8.69 13.00
CA ARG A 71 7.76 -9.10 14.26
C ARG A 71 8.73 -9.92 15.12
N ILE A 72 9.35 -10.94 14.53
CA ILE A 72 10.34 -11.80 15.20
C ILE A 72 11.53 -10.96 15.68
N ALA A 73 12.16 -10.19 14.78
CA ALA A 73 13.32 -9.39 15.12
C ALA A 73 13.03 -8.31 16.19
N SER A 74 11.82 -7.74 16.18
CA SER A 74 11.37 -6.77 17.19
C SER A 74 11.14 -7.41 18.55
N SER A 75 10.59 -8.64 18.60
CA SER A 75 10.42 -9.39 19.85
C SER A 75 11.78 -9.74 20.46
N GLU A 76 12.70 -10.29 19.65
CA GLU A 76 14.04 -10.65 20.12
C GLU A 76 14.81 -9.44 20.66
N PHE A 77 14.67 -8.28 20.01
CA PHE A 77 15.23 -7.02 20.46
C PHE A 77 14.56 -6.51 21.75
N ALA A 78 13.23 -6.66 21.89
CA ALA A 78 12.53 -6.24 23.10
C ALA A 78 12.94 -7.03 24.34
N ASP A 79 13.29 -8.32 24.17
CA ASP A 79 13.83 -9.19 25.21
C ASP A 79 15.26 -8.80 25.64
N ASP A 80 16.07 -8.24 24.71
CA ASP A 80 17.43 -7.75 25.01
C ASP A 80 17.75 -6.42 24.27
N PRO A 81 17.23 -5.27 24.76
CA PRO A 81 17.35 -3.98 24.07
C PRO A 81 18.76 -3.38 24.02
N CYS A 82 19.68 -3.93 24.82
CA CYS A 82 21.07 -3.49 24.87
C CYS A 82 21.94 -4.21 23.84
N SER A 83 21.44 -5.27 23.19
CA SER A 83 22.16 -5.99 22.14
C SER A 83 22.23 -5.17 20.85
N SER A 84 23.45 -4.79 20.47
CA SER A 84 23.74 -4.12 19.19
C SER A 84 23.44 -5.02 17.98
N VAL A 85 23.67 -6.33 18.11
CA VAL A 85 23.41 -7.32 17.06
C VAL A 85 21.90 -7.43 16.79
N LYS A 86 21.09 -7.66 17.82
CA LYS A 86 19.62 -7.78 17.69
C LYS A 86 18.99 -6.50 17.17
N ARG A 87 19.47 -5.35 17.64
CA ARG A 87 19.12 -4.04 17.09
C ARG A 87 19.43 -3.95 15.60
N GLY A 88 20.63 -4.33 15.17
CA GLY A 88 21.03 -4.31 13.77
C GLY A 88 20.13 -5.19 12.90
N THR A 89 19.77 -6.38 13.37
CA THR A 89 18.83 -7.28 12.70
C THR A 89 17.43 -6.66 12.58
N MET A 90 16.89 -6.12 13.68
CA MET A 90 15.59 -5.42 13.68
C MET A 90 15.58 -4.23 12.71
N VAL A 91 16.65 -3.42 12.68
CA VAL A 91 16.74 -2.26 11.77
C VAL A 91 16.75 -2.70 10.30
N ARG A 92 17.44 -3.80 9.96
CA ARG A 92 17.41 -4.36 8.60
C ARG A 92 16.02 -4.87 8.24
N ALA A 93 15.36 -5.60 9.14
CA ALA A 93 13.98 -6.08 8.93
C ALA A 93 13.00 -4.91 8.75
N ALA A 94 13.15 -3.84 9.54
CA ALA A 94 12.34 -2.63 9.41
C ALA A 94 12.52 -1.98 8.03
N ARG A 95 13.76 -1.88 7.54
CA ARG A 95 14.03 -1.33 6.20
C ARG A 95 13.42 -2.20 5.11
N ALA A 96 13.57 -3.52 5.19
CA ALA A 96 12.98 -4.45 4.24
C ALA A 96 11.45 -4.33 4.19
N LEU A 97 10.79 -4.27 5.35
CA LEU A 97 9.34 -4.04 5.44
C LEU A 97 8.92 -2.71 4.80
N LEU A 98 9.62 -1.61 5.10
CA LEU A 98 9.31 -0.31 4.49
C LEU A 98 9.52 -0.31 2.98
N SER A 99 10.54 -1.00 2.48
CA SER A 99 10.75 -1.17 1.04
C SER A 99 9.61 -1.97 0.39
N ALA A 100 9.16 -3.07 0.99
CA ALA A 100 8.05 -3.87 0.48
C ALA A 100 6.73 -3.05 0.46
N VAL A 101 6.47 -2.31 1.55
CA VAL A 101 5.31 -1.38 1.65
C VAL A 101 5.38 -0.33 0.55
N THR A 102 6.55 0.27 0.33
CA THR A 102 6.73 1.30 -0.71
C THR A 102 6.46 0.72 -2.10
N ARG A 103 6.95 -0.49 -2.38
CA ARG A 103 6.69 -1.19 -3.65
C ARG A 103 5.20 -1.45 -3.85
N LEU A 104 4.48 -1.89 -2.82
CA LEU A 104 3.02 -2.08 -2.90
C LEU A 104 2.29 -0.77 -3.23
N LEU A 105 2.65 0.33 -2.55
CA LEU A 105 2.01 1.63 -2.79
C LEU A 105 2.26 2.15 -4.22
N ILE A 106 3.47 1.97 -4.75
CA ILE A 106 3.77 2.34 -6.14
C ILE A 106 2.94 1.51 -7.13
N LEU A 107 2.82 0.20 -6.91
CA LEU A 107 2.00 -0.66 -7.77
C LEU A 107 0.51 -0.28 -7.71
N ALA A 108 0.00 0.05 -6.52
CA ALA A 108 -1.38 0.49 -6.36
C ALA A 108 -1.63 1.81 -7.10
N ASP A 109 -0.70 2.77 -7.01
CA ASP A 109 -0.77 4.03 -7.76
C ASP A 109 -0.77 3.80 -9.28
N MET A 110 0.10 2.92 -9.77
CA MET A 110 0.14 2.54 -11.18
C MET A 110 -1.17 1.91 -11.66
N ALA A 111 -1.77 1.02 -10.87
CA ALA A 111 -3.06 0.41 -11.19
C ALA A 111 -4.18 1.45 -11.27
N ASP A 112 -4.22 2.42 -10.34
CA ASP A 112 -5.19 3.51 -10.37
C ASP A 112 -5.02 4.41 -11.61
N VAL A 113 -3.77 4.70 -12.01
CA VAL A 113 -3.47 5.47 -13.23
C VAL A 113 -3.90 4.70 -14.49
N MET A 114 -3.61 3.40 -14.56
CA MET A 114 -4.03 2.55 -15.69
C MET A 114 -5.55 2.54 -15.84
N ARG A 115 -6.29 2.41 -14.73
CA ARG A 115 -7.75 2.47 -14.74
C ARG A 115 -8.27 3.80 -15.26
N LEU A 116 -7.66 4.92 -14.83
CA LEU A 116 -8.04 6.26 -15.31
C LEU A 116 -7.80 6.41 -16.83
N LEU A 117 -6.63 6.00 -17.31
CA LEU A 117 -6.30 6.05 -18.73
C LEU A 117 -7.22 5.17 -19.58
N SER A 118 -7.62 4.00 -19.07
CA SER A 118 -8.60 3.13 -19.74
C SER A 118 -9.95 3.82 -19.89
N HIS A 119 -10.46 4.49 -18.85
CA HIS A 119 -11.70 5.27 -18.95
C HIS A 119 -11.59 6.46 -19.90
N LEU A 120 -10.45 7.16 -19.93
CA LEU A 120 -10.23 8.24 -20.89
C LEU A 120 -10.31 7.73 -22.33
N LYS A 121 -9.68 6.58 -22.61
CA LYS A 121 -9.72 5.95 -23.93
C LYS A 121 -11.13 5.53 -24.35
N ILE A 122 -11.91 4.95 -23.43
CA ILE A 122 -13.31 4.58 -23.68
C ILE A 122 -14.15 5.82 -24.03
N VAL A 123 -13.95 6.93 -23.32
CA VAL A 123 -14.67 8.19 -23.58
C VAL A 123 -14.24 8.80 -24.92
N GLU A 124 -12.95 8.75 -25.27
CA GLU A 124 -12.43 9.17 -26.56
C GLU A 124 -13.05 8.37 -27.71
N GLU A 125 -13.08 7.04 -27.61
CA GLU A 125 -13.70 6.14 -28.60
C GLU A 125 -15.21 6.40 -28.74
N ALA A 126 -15.91 6.63 -27.62
CA ALA A 126 -17.33 6.97 -27.63
C ALA A 126 -17.60 8.32 -28.32
N LEU A 127 -16.73 9.31 -28.12
CA LEU A 127 -16.84 10.62 -28.75
C LEU A 127 -16.50 10.55 -30.25
N GLU A 128 -15.55 9.73 -30.66
CA GLU A 128 -15.26 9.46 -32.06
C GLU A 128 -16.44 8.73 -32.74
N ALA A 129 -17.14 7.82 -32.04
CA ALA A 129 -18.37 7.20 -32.54
C ALA A 129 -19.51 8.21 -32.72
N VAL A 130 -19.66 9.20 -31.81
CA VAL A 130 -20.60 10.32 -31.96
C VAL A 130 -20.26 11.15 -33.20
N LYS A 131 -18.98 11.49 -33.40
CA LYS A 131 -18.50 12.25 -34.56
C LYS A 131 -18.76 11.54 -35.90
N ASN A 132 -18.65 10.21 -35.91
CA ASN A 132 -18.84 9.40 -37.11
C ASN A 132 -20.29 8.94 -37.34
N ALA A 133 -21.25 9.40 -36.53
CA ALA A 133 -22.66 9.08 -36.71
C ALA A 133 -23.19 9.64 -38.04
N THR A 134 -23.96 8.81 -38.76
CA THR A 134 -24.42 9.13 -40.14
C THR A 134 -25.89 9.54 -40.22
N ASN A 135 -26.63 9.47 -39.12
CA ASN A 135 -28.04 9.83 -39.03
C ASN A 135 -28.43 10.26 -37.59
N GLU A 136 -29.54 10.98 -37.44
CA GLU A 136 -29.97 11.54 -36.15
C GLU A 136 -30.25 10.47 -35.08
N GLN A 137 -30.81 9.33 -35.47
CA GLN A 137 -31.12 8.25 -34.53
C GLN A 137 -29.83 7.62 -33.97
N ASP A 138 -28.86 7.36 -34.83
CA ASP A 138 -27.53 6.86 -34.44
C ASP A 138 -26.80 7.90 -33.59
N LEU A 139 -26.83 9.19 -33.98
CA LEU A 139 -26.25 10.27 -33.19
C LEU A 139 -26.81 10.31 -31.77
N ALA A 140 -28.14 10.26 -31.61
CA ALA A 140 -28.79 10.24 -30.30
C ALA A 140 -28.39 9.00 -29.46
N ASN A 141 -28.28 7.83 -30.11
CA ASN A 141 -27.87 6.59 -29.45
C ASN A 141 -26.40 6.66 -28.97
N ARG A 142 -25.47 7.08 -29.85
CA ARG A 142 -24.04 7.22 -29.51
C ARG A 142 -23.81 8.27 -28.44
N PHE A 143 -24.53 9.39 -28.50
CA PHE A 143 -24.42 10.44 -27.48
C PHE A 143 -24.88 9.96 -26.10
N LYS A 144 -25.92 9.12 -26.06
CA LYS A 144 -26.38 8.48 -24.82
C LYS A 144 -25.34 7.50 -24.24
N GLU A 145 -24.63 6.75 -25.09
CA GLU A 145 -23.53 5.88 -24.68
C GLU A 145 -22.35 6.69 -24.13
N PHE A 146 -21.92 7.72 -24.86
CA PHE A 146 -20.90 8.66 -24.40
C PHE A 146 -21.24 9.23 -23.02
N GLY A 147 -22.48 9.70 -22.81
CA GLY A 147 -22.91 10.23 -21.52
C GLY A 147 -22.77 9.24 -20.37
N LYS A 148 -23.04 7.94 -20.59
CA LYS A 148 -22.84 6.90 -19.57
C LYS A 148 -21.37 6.70 -19.22
N GLU A 149 -20.49 6.68 -20.21
CA GLU A 149 -19.05 6.50 -19.97
C GLU A 149 -18.42 7.74 -19.34
N MET A 150 -18.89 8.94 -19.70
CA MET A 150 -18.45 10.20 -19.08
C MET A 150 -18.78 10.24 -17.58
N VAL A 151 -19.96 9.74 -17.17
CA VAL A 151 -20.32 9.65 -15.73
C VAL A 151 -19.35 8.75 -14.97
N LYS A 152 -18.94 7.60 -15.55
CA LYS A 152 -17.95 6.70 -14.94
C LYS A 152 -16.58 7.35 -14.84
N LEU A 153 -16.12 7.99 -15.92
CA LEU A 153 -14.85 8.72 -15.94
C LEU A 153 -14.83 9.81 -14.88
N ASN A 154 -15.90 10.61 -14.76
CA ASN A 154 -15.97 11.68 -13.77
C ASN A 154 -15.85 11.16 -12.33
N TYR A 155 -16.46 10.01 -12.03
CA TYR A 155 -16.30 9.36 -10.72
C TYR A 155 -14.86 8.94 -10.45
N VAL A 156 -14.18 8.33 -11.44
CA VAL A 156 -12.78 7.88 -11.28
C VAL A 156 -11.81 9.06 -11.20
N ALA A 157 -12.02 10.10 -12.01
CA ALA A 157 -11.20 11.31 -12.00
C ALA A 157 -11.35 12.09 -10.68
N ALA A 158 -12.58 12.25 -10.17
CA ALA A 158 -12.84 12.93 -8.90
C ALA A 158 -12.13 12.23 -7.72
N ARG A 159 -12.09 10.89 -7.71
CA ARG A 159 -11.36 10.12 -6.70
C ARG A 159 -9.83 10.30 -6.76
N ARG A 160 -9.27 10.63 -7.93
CA ARG A 160 -7.82 10.86 -8.10
C ARG A 160 -7.39 12.28 -7.74
N GLN A 161 -8.29 13.26 -7.87
CA GLN A 161 -8.01 14.68 -7.65
C GLN A 161 -8.03 15.11 -6.17
N GLN A 162 -8.68 14.31 -5.30
CA GLN A 162 -8.75 14.52 -3.85
C GLN A 162 -7.49 14.04 -3.13
#